data_AF-A0A258STH6-F1
#
_entry.id   AF-A0A258STH6-F1
#
_cell.length_a   1.000
_cell.length_b   1.000
_cell.length_c   1.000
_cell.angle_alpha   90.00
_cell.angle_beta   90.00
_cell.angle_gamma   90.00
#
_symmetry.space_group_name_H-M   'P 1'
#
loop_
_entity.id
_entity.type
_entity.pdbx_description
1 polymer ?
#
loop_
_entity_poly.entity_id
_entity_poly.type
_entity_poly.pdbx_seq_one_letter_code
_entity_poly.pdbx_strand_id
1 'polypeptide(L)' 'MIAALASWGIALFEYLFQVPANRIGFTVMSVAQLKILQEVITLSVFVPFAVLYMHEPLKLDFLWAGLCLMGAVYFMFRA' A
#
# COMPACT_ATOMS: atom_id res chain seq x y z
N MET A 1 -5.35 -15.21 16.60
CA MET A 1 -6.70 -14.71 16.29
C MET A 1 -6.77 -13.18 16.27
N ILE A 2 -6.24 -12.49 17.29
CA ILE A 2 -6.23 -11.02 17.35
C ILE A 2 -5.44 -10.39 16.17
N ALA A 3 -4.31 -11.01 15.76
CA ALA A 3 -3.55 -10.58 14.57
C ALA A 3 -4.36 -10.63 13.27
N ALA A 4 -5.15 -11.69 13.09
CA ALA A 4 -5.97 -11.86 11.90
C ALA A 4 -7.10 -10.81 11.85
N LEU A 5 -7.75 -10.55 13.00
CA LEU A 5 -8.79 -9.52 13.11
C LEU A 5 -8.23 -8.11 12.90
N ALA A 6 -7.05 -7.81 13.44
CA ALA A 6 -6.39 -6.52 13.24
C ALA A 6 -5.98 -6.32 11.77
N SER A 7 -5.39 -7.34 11.14
CA SER A 7 -5.02 -7.32 9.71
C SER A 7 -6.24 -7.15 8.81
N TRP A 8 -7.34 -7.87 9.09
CA TRP A 8 -8.59 -7.74 8.34
C TRP A 8 -9.24 -6.38 8.54
N GLY A 9 -9.19 -5.81 9.75
CA GLY A 9 -9.67 -4.47 10.02
C GLY A 9 -8.94 -3.42 9.18
N ILE A 10 -7.61 -3.48 9.16
CA ILE A 10 -6.77 -2.58 8.34
C ILE A 10 -7.11 -2.71 6.85
N ALA A 11 -7.18 -3.94 6.33
CA ALA A 11 -7.54 -4.20 4.94
C ALA A 11 -8.94 -3.65 4.59
N LEU A 12 -9.89 -3.75 5.51
CA LEU A 12 -11.25 -3.23 5.29
C LEU A 12 -11.26 -1.70 5.20
N PHE A 13 -10.55 -1.00 6.08
CA PHE A 13 -10.42 0.46 6.01
C PHE A 13 -9.71 0.90 4.73
N GLU A 14 -8.64 0.20 4.36
CA GLU A 14 -7.92 0.45 3.12
C GLU A 14 -8.84 0.35 1.90
N TYR A 15 -9.61 -0.75 1.77
CA TYR A 15 -10.57 -0.90 0.69
C TYR A 15 -11.65 0.19 0.72
N LEU A 16 -12.12 0.56 1.91
CA LEU A 16 -13.15 1.58 2.08
C LEU A 16 -12.68 2.97 1.61
N PHE A 17 -11.40 3.30 1.77
CA PHE A 17 -10.80 4.53 1.25
C PHE A 17 -10.39 4.43 -0.21
N GLN A 18 -9.99 3.23 -0.68
CA GLN A 18 -9.60 2.99 -2.07
C GLN A 18 -10.76 3.23 -3.05
N VAL A 19 -11.98 2.78 -2.73
CA VAL A 19 -13.15 2.96 -3.61
C VAL A 19 -13.46 4.45 -3.91
N PRO A 20 -13.60 5.34 -2.91
CA PRO A 20 -13.81 6.77 -3.15
C PRO A 20 -12.56 7.44 -3.73
N ALA A 21 -11.35 7.08 -3.29
CA ALA A 21 -10.11 7.63 -3.84
C ALA A 21 -9.94 7.31 -5.33
N ASN A 22 -10.29 6.10 -5.77
CA ASN A 22 -10.27 5.74 -7.18
C ASN A 22 -11.33 6.50 -7.99
N ARG A 23 -12.54 6.70 -7.43
CA ARG A 23 -13.60 7.46 -8.12
C ARG A 23 -13.24 8.93 -8.30
N ILE A 24 -12.70 9.58 -7.26
CA ILE A 24 -12.31 10.99 -7.32
C ILE A 24 -11.02 11.14 -8.15
N GLY A 25 -10.05 10.27 -7.90
CA GLY A 25 -8.73 10.31 -8.53
C GLY A 25 -8.75 10.03 -10.03
N PHE A 26 -9.72 9.27 -10.55
CA PHE A 26 -9.85 9.01 -12.00
C PHE A 26 -10.10 10.28 -12.83
N THR A 27 -10.50 11.39 -12.18
CA THR A 27 -10.67 12.68 -12.85
C THR A 27 -9.35 13.44 -13.06
N VAL A 28 -8.29 13.08 -12.32
CA VAL A 28 -6.99 13.79 -12.31
C VAL A 28 -5.83 12.89 -12.73
N MET A 29 -5.92 11.59 -12.43
CA MET A 29 -4.89 10.58 -12.67
C MET A 29 -5.46 9.37 -13.41
N SER A 30 -4.61 8.66 -14.16
CA SER A 30 -5.01 7.43 -14.83
C SER A 30 -5.28 6.30 -13.82
N VAL A 31 -6.10 5.30 -14.20
CA VAL A 31 -6.35 4.11 -13.37
C VAL A 31 -5.05 3.43 -12.93
N ALA A 32 -4.05 3.41 -13.82
CA ALA A 32 -2.76 2.78 -13.55
C ALA A 32 -1.97 3.52 -12.46
N GLN A 33 -1.96 4.86 -12.47
CA GLN A 33 -1.32 5.66 -11.42
C GLN A 33 -2.02 5.48 -10.06
N LEU A 34 -3.35 5.44 -10.05
CA LEU A 34 -4.14 5.21 -8.84
C LEU A 34 -3.86 3.83 -8.24
N LYS A 35 -3.72 2.81 -9.08
CA LYS A 35 -3.41 1.46 -8.64
C LYS A 35 -2.01 1.39 -8.00
N ILE A 36 -1.02 2.05 -8.59
CA ILE A 36 0.34 2.10 -8.03
C ILE A 36 0.34 2.84 -6.69
N LEU A 37 -0.37 3.97 -6.60
CA LEU A 37 -0.51 4.71 -5.35
C LEU A 37 -1.14 3.83 -4.26
N GLN A 38 -2.16 3.04 -4.61
CA GLN A 38 -2.78 2.10 -3.70
C GLN A 38 -1.78 1.06 -3.18
N GLU A 39 -1.03 0.39 -4.06
CA GLU A 39 -0.02 -0.61 -3.64
C GLU A 39 1.05 0.00 -2.71
N VAL A 40 1.44 1.25 -2.95
CA VAL A 40 2.36 1.99 -2.06
C VAL A 40 1.73 2.22 -0.68
N ILE A 41 0.47 2.66 -0.63
CA ILE A 41 -0.25 2.87 0.62
C ILE A 41 -0.40 1.54 1.36
N THR A 42 -0.83 0.48 0.68
CA THR A 42 -0.95 -0.87 1.25
C THR A 42 0.33 -1.33 1.89
N LEU A 43 1.45 -1.26 1.16
CA LEU A 43 2.73 -1.69 1.67
C LEU A 43 3.19 -0.81 2.84
N SER A 44 2.97 0.50 2.76
CA SER A 44 3.35 1.45 3.82
C SER A 44 2.59 1.25 5.13
N VAL A 45 1.33 0.78 5.08
CA VAL A 45 0.53 0.47 6.28
C VAL A 45 0.82 -0.95 6.77
N PHE A 46 1.05 -1.88 5.85
CA PHE A 46 1.32 -3.28 6.16
C PHE A 46 2.69 -3.50 6.80
N VAL A 47 3.74 -2.80 6.35
CA VAL A 47 5.10 -2.97 6.90
C VAL A 47 5.18 -2.63 8.39
N PRO A 48 4.71 -1.46 8.89
CA PRO A 48 4.67 -1.16 10.31
C PRO A 48 3.81 -2.17 11.09
N PHE A 49 2.70 -2.63 10.51
CA PHE A 49 1.86 -3.66 11.13
C PHE A 49 2.61 -4.99 11.31
N ALA A 50 3.30 -5.47 10.26
CA ALA A 50 4.10 -6.70 10.34
C ALA A 50 5.22 -6.60 11.39
N VAL A 51 5.88 -5.45 11.47
CA VAL A 51 7.02 -5.24 12.36
C VAL A 51 6.60 -5.02 13.81
N LEU A 52 5.62 -4.15 14.04
CA LEU A 52 5.20 -3.76 15.39
C LEU A 52 4.22 -4.76 16.01
N TYR A 53 3.33 -5.34 15.20
CA TYR A 53 2.26 -6.21 15.70
C TYR A 53 2.59 -7.69 15.56
N MET A 54 3.17 -8.12 14.42
CA MET A 54 3.55 -9.52 14.21
C MET A 54 4.96 -9.84 14.71
N HIS A 55 5.74 -8.84 15.14
CA HIS A 55 7.14 -8.97 15.52
C HIS A 55 7.98 -9.69 14.43
N GLU A 56 7.59 -9.55 13.16
CA GLU A 56 8.42 -10.07 12.08
C GLU A 56 9.73 -9.27 12.04
N PRO A 57 10.88 -9.95 11.92
CA PRO A 57 12.14 -9.26 11.75
C PRO A 57 12.09 -8.46 10.45
N LEU A 58 12.42 -7.17 10.53
CA LEU A 58 12.60 -6.31 9.35
C LEU A 58 13.68 -6.91 8.45
N LYS A 59 13.25 -7.73 7.49
CA LYS A 59 14.13 -8.25 6.45
C LYS A 59 14.44 -7.13 5.47
N LEU A 60 15.67 -7.15 4.95
CA LEU A 60 16.10 -6.27 3.87
C LEU A 60 15.18 -6.37 2.63
N ASP A 61 14.41 -7.46 2.51
CA ASP A 61 13.38 -7.66 1.50
C ASP A 61 12.32 -6.54 1.50
N PHE A 62 11.92 -6.01 2.66
CA PHE A 62 10.97 -4.88 2.74
C PHE A 62 11.57 -3.59 2.18
N LEU A 63 12.87 -3.37 2.41
CA LEU A 63 13.61 -2.25 1.85
C LEU A 63 13.72 -2.36 0.33
N TRP A 64 14.06 -3.55 -0.19
CA TRP A 64 14.09 -3.81 -1.64
C TRP A 64 12.72 -3.65 -2.28
N ALA A 65 11.66 -4.15 -1.65
CA ALA A 65 10.28 -3.98 -2.11
C ALA A 65 9.87 -2.50 -2.17
N GLY A 66 10.19 -1.72 -1.13
CA GLY A 66 9.95 -0.27 -1.12
C GLY A 66 10.71 0.46 -2.23
N LEU A 67 11.98 0.09 -2.45
CA LEU A 67 12.83 0.69 -3.48
C LEU A 67 12.33 0.36 -4.90
N CYS A 68 11.87 -0.87 -5.14
CA CYS A 68 11.19 -1.26 -6.38
C CYS A 68 9.88 -0.50 -6.60
N LEU A 69 9.08 -0.29 -5.55
CA LEU A 69 7.85 0.50 -5.61
C LEU A 69 8.12 1.97 -5.93
N MET A 70 9.17 2.56 -5.35
CA MET A 70 9.61 3.91 -5.70
C MET A 70 10.00 4.02 -7.19
N GLY A 71 10.67 2.99 -7.73
CA GLY A 71 10.92 2.88 -9.16
C GLY A 71 9.62 2.84 -9.98
N ALA A 72 8.64 2.02 -9.56
CA ALA A 72 7.34 1.93 -10.23
C ALA A 72 6.58 3.26 -10.21
N VAL A 73 6.58 3.99 -9.08
CA VAL A 73 6.02 5.35 -8.97
C VAL A 73 6.74 6.28 -9.94
N TYR A 74 8.07 6.29 -9.94
CA TYR A 74 8.84 7.14 -10.84
C TYR A 74 8.51 6.90 -12.31
N PHE A 75 8.46 5.64 -12.77
CA PHE A 75 8.11 5.32 -14.16
C PHE A 75 6.68 5.71 -14.52
N MET A 76 5.74 5.50 -13.61
CA MET A 76 4.31 5.77 -13.85
C MET A 76 3.95 7.26 -13.80
N PHE A 77 4.72 8.08 -13.08
CA PHE A 77 4.56 9.53 -13.01
C PHE A 77 5.52 10.30 -13.95
N ARG A 78 6.42 9.60 -14.65
CA ARG A 78 7.33 10.18 -15.67
C ARG A 78 6.68 10.35 -17.06
N ALA A 79 5.45 9.90 -17.24
CA ALA A 79 4.68 10.06 -18.48
C ALA A 79 3.90 11.38 -18.50
#